data_AF-A0A512J4Q0-F1
#
_entry.id   AF-A0A512J4Q0-F1
#
_cell.length_a   1.000
_cell.length_b   1.000
_cell.length_c   1.000
_cell.angle_alpha   90.00
_cell.angle_beta   90.00
_cell.angle_gamma   90.00
#
_symmetry.space_group_name_H-M   'P 1'
#
loop_
_entity.id
_entity.type
_entity.pdbx_description
1 polymer ?
#
loop_
_entity_poly.entity_id
_entity_poly.type
_entity_poly.pdbx_seq_one_letter_code
_entity_poly.pdbx_strand_id
1 'polypeptide(L)'
;MTDSAWDEGHPLFHLTTEEFFGRDPRADRGYWSRAACWTNEEAIALSFGCEPRVVNWEFLKNSGHPFAKLYAERRSLAIRARHVNLLNDFNEPEAFIKWAKRQGISFDPDLEKAVKDGKKVAKTTKDREDEHLNAKSRQSFLKIVLGLAAATYSYDPQKPRGSIVREIKDDLDRIGISLDEDTVRKWLAEAADEFGHLITIGGSAS
;
A
#
# COMPACT_ATOMS: atom_id res chain seq x y z
N MET A 1 -19.29 24.55 -11.14
CA MET A 1 -20.47 24.21 -11.96
C MET A 1 -20.41 22.73 -12.26
N THR A 2 -21.09 21.91 -11.47
CA THR A 2 -21.38 20.52 -11.83
C THR A 2 -22.87 20.44 -12.07
N ASP A 3 -23.24 20.89 -13.26
CA ASP A 3 -24.61 20.88 -13.77
C ASP A 3 -24.59 19.90 -14.95
N SER A 4 -25.06 18.69 -14.69
CA SER A 4 -25.48 17.76 -15.73
C SER A 4 -26.83 17.28 -15.22
N ALA A 5 -27.93 17.98 -15.53
CA ALA A 5 -28.43 18.36 -16.86
C ALA A 5 -28.54 17.13 -17.75
N TRP A 6 -29.37 16.18 -17.30
CA TRP A 6 -29.65 14.90 -17.94
C TRP A 6 -30.56 14.99 -19.18
N ASP A 7 -30.39 15.98 -20.06
CA ASP A 7 -31.20 16.16 -21.28
C ASP A 7 -32.71 16.31 -21.02
N GLU A 8 -33.19 17.56 -20.98
CA GLU A 8 -34.58 17.93 -20.69
C GLU A 8 -35.64 17.24 -21.59
N GLY A 9 -35.23 16.71 -22.74
CA GLY A 9 -36.11 16.03 -23.69
C GLY A 9 -36.39 14.54 -23.42
N HIS A 10 -35.73 13.90 -22.44
CA HIS A 10 -35.88 12.46 -22.23
C HIS A 10 -37.13 12.10 -21.39
N PRO A 11 -37.92 11.06 -21.73
CA PRO A 11 -39.14 10.70 -20.97
C PRO A 11 -38.93 10.40 -19.48
N LEU A 12 -37.71 10.02 -19.10
CA LEU A 12 -37.31 9.74 -17.73
C LEU A 12 -36.60 10.93 -17.05
N PHE A 13 -36.39 12.04 -17.75
CA PHE A 13 -35.67 13.21 -17.24
C PHE A 13 -36.34 13.84 -16.01
N HIS A 14 -37.67 13.82 -15.99
CA HIS A 14 -38.45 14.41 -14.90
C HIS A 14 -38.53 13.53 -13.66
N LEU A 15 -38.07 12.28 -13.73
CA LEU A 15 -38.00 11.44 -12.54
C LEU A 15 -36.92 12.00 -11.63
N THR A 16 -37.27 12.22 -10.37
CA THR A 16 -36.27 12.42 -9.33
C THR A 16 -35.36 11.19 -9.26
N THR A 17 -34.13 11.39 -8.78
CA THR A 17 -33.18 10.29 -8.62
C THR A 17 -33.75 9.18 -7.73
N GLU A 18 -34.55 9.53 -6.71
CA GLU A 18 -35.23 8.56 -5.85
C GLU A 18 -36.35 7.78 -6.57
N GLU A 19 -37.14 8.44 -7.43
CA GLU A 19 -38.19 7.77 -8.21
C GLU A 19 -37.60 6.80 -9.24
N PHE A 20 -36.47 7.16 -9.85
CA PHE A 20 -35.81 6.29 -10.82
C PHE A 20 -35.18 5.04 -10.15
N PHE A 21 -34.51 5.21 -9.00
CA PHE A 21 -33.86 4.11 -8.30
C PHE A 21 -34.76 3.38 -7.29
N GLY A 22 -35.96 3.91 -7.01
CA GLY A 22 -36.91 3.39 -6.02
C GLY A 22 -36.45 3.51 -4.57
N ARG A 23 -35.35 4.24 -4.31
CA ARG A 23 -34.75 4.48 -2.99
C ARG A 23 -33.71 5.59 -3.07
N ASP A 24 -33.27 6.11 -1.91
CA ASP A 24 -32.18 7.08 -1.83
C ASP A 24 -30.91 6.52 -2.47
N PRO A 25 -30.42 7.12 -3.56
CA PRO A 25 -29.26 6.65 -4.27
C PRO A 25 -27.96 7.23 -3.71
N ARG A 26 -27.98 8.05 -2.65
CA ARG A 26 -26.78 8.69 -2.10
C ARG A 26 -25.91 7.70 -1.33
N ALA A 27 -24.61 7.77 -1.57
CA ALA A 27 -23.63 6.94 -0.87
C ALA A 27 -23.47 7.33 0.60
N ASP A 28 -23.33 6.33 1.48
CA ASP A 28 -22.82 6.55 2.84
C ASP A 28 -21.31 6.80 2.79
N ARG A 29 -20.94 8.09 2.76
CA ARG A 29 -19.54 8.53 2.72
C ARG A 29 -18.73 8.02 3.92
N GLY A 30 -19.35 7.87 5.09
CA GLY A 30 -18.69 7.38 6.30
C GLY A 30 -18.39 5.89 6.23
N TYR A 31 -19.27 5.11 5.60
CA TYR A 31 -19.00 3.69 5.30
C TYR A 31 -17.91 3.55 4.23
N TRP A 32 -18.10 4.18 3.07
CA TRP A 32 -17.24 3.95 1.91
C TRP A 32 -15.82 4.53 2.05
N SER A 33 -15.63 5.58 2.85
CA SER A 33 -14.27 6.09 3.16
C SER A 33 -13.44 5.14 4.03
N ARG A 34 -14.08 4.23 4.78
CA ARG A 34 -13.43 3.22 5.63
C ARG A 34 -13.27 1.87 4.94
N ALA A 35 -13.83 1.69 3.75
CA ALA A 35 -13.71 0.45 3.00
C ALA A 35 -12.22 0.20 2.68
N ALA A 36 -11.74 -1.01 2.96
CA ALA A 36 -10.34 -1.37 2.71
C ALA A 36 -9.98 -1.31 1.22
N CYS A 37 -10.95 -1.60 0.36
CA CYS A 37 -10.84 -1.48 -1.08
C CYS A 37 -12.20 -1.14 -1.71
N TRP A 38 -12.15 -0.65 -2.94
CA TRP A 38 -13.30 -0.51 -3.83
C TRP A 38 -13.07 -1.36 -5.08
N THR A 39 -14.11 -2.03 -5.52
CA THR A 39 -14.18 -2.53 -6.90
C THR A 39 -14.27 -1.36 -7.88
N ASN A 40 -13.98 -1.63 -9.15
CA ASN A 40 -14.14 -0.62 -10.21
C ASN A 40 -15.59 -0.09 -10.27
N GLU A 41 -16.59 -0.98 -10.16
CA GLU A 41 -18.02 -0.59 -10.17
C GLU A 41 -18.39 0.30 -8.98
N GLU A 42 -17.94 -0.06 -7.77
CA GLU A 42 -18.18 0.75 -6.57
C GLU A 42 -17.58 2.13 -6.71
N ALA A 43 -16.32 2.21 -7.15
CA ALA A 43 -15.64 3.48 -7.30
C ALA A 43 -16.27 4.37 -8.39
N ILE A 44 -16.81 3.77 -9.47
CA ILE A 44 -17.57 4.52 -10.48
C ILE A 44 -18.86 5.07 -9.88
N ALA A 45 -19.65 4.27 -9.16
CA ALA A 45 -20.87 4.75 -8.52
C ALA A 45 -20.58 5.88 -7.51
N LEU A 46 -19.54 5.70 -6.68
CA LEU A 46 -19.09 6.72 -5.73
C LEU A 46 -18.61 8.01 -6.40
N SER A 47 -18.06 7.94 -7.61
CA SER A 47 -17.69 9.14 -8.38
C SER A 47 -18.89 9.98 -8.83
N PHE A 48 -20.10 9.41 -8.81
CA PHE A 48 -21.36 10.14 -8.99
C PHE A 48 -22.03 10.52 -7.65
N GLY A 49 -21.39 10.22 -6.52
CA GLY A 49 -22.00 10.35 -5.19
C GLY A 49 -23.06 9.28 -4.89
N CYS A 50 -23.10 8.22 -5.69
CA CYS A 50 -24.15 7.20 -5.62
C CYS A 50 -23.73 5.98 -4.79
N GLU A 51 -24.69 5.38 -4.10
CA GLU A 51 -24.55 4.13 -3.36
C GLU A 51 -24.37 2.96 -4.35
N PRO A 52 -23.19 2.29 -4.37
CA PRO A 52 -22.90 1.20 -5.30
C PRO A 52 -23.89 0.02 -5.27
N ARG A 53 -24.52 -0.23 -4.11
CA ARG A 53 -25.52 -1.29 -3.94
C ARG A 53 -26.84 -0.97 -4.63
N VAL A 54 -27.06 0.29 -4.96
CA VAL A 54 -28.27 0.79 -5.66
C VAL A 54 -27.94 1.08 -7.12
N VAL A 55 -26.82 1.77 -7.35
CA VAL A 55 -26.43 2.27 -8.66
C VAL A 55 -25.22 1.48 -9.17
N ASN A 56 -25.46 0.53 -10.08
CA ASN A 56 -24.44 -0.28 -10.71
C ASN A 56 -24.79 -0.57 -12.18
N TRP A 57 -23.81 -1.08 -12.93
CA TRP A 57 -24.01 -1.34 -14.36
C TRP A 57 -25.13 -2.35 -14.65
N GLU A 58 -25.35 -3.35 -13.78
CA GLU A 58 -26.37 -4.37 -13.99
C GLU A 58 -27.78 -3.78 -14.03
N PHE A 59 -28.05 -2.82 -13.13
CA PHE A 59 -29.30 -2.06 -13.13
C PHE A 59 -29.40 -1.10 -14.32
N LEU A 60 -28.30 -0.42 -14.67
CA LEU A 60 -28.33 0.67 -15.65
C LEU A 60 -28.37 0.22 -17.11
N LYS A 61 -27.72 -0.90 -17.45
CA LYS A 61 -27.43 -1.29 -18.84
C LYS A 61 -28.66 -1.39 -19.77
N ASN A 62 -29.83 -1.69 -19.20
CA ASN A 62 -31.10 -1.83 -19.93
C ASN A 62 -32.16 -0.79 -19.50
N SER A 63 -31.78 0.21 -18.69
CA SER A 63 -32.72 1.18 -18.15
C SER A 63 -33.26 2.18 -19.17
N GLY A 64 -32.55 2.36 -20.29
CA GLY A 64 -32.82 3.44 -21.26
C GLY A 64 -32.55 4.85 -20.71
N HIS A 65 -32.06 4.99 -19.48
CA HIS A 65 -31.86 6.29 -18.84
C HIS A 65 -30.56 6.96 -19.33
N PRO A 66 -30.53 8.29 -19.60
CA PRO A 66 -29.33 9.01 -20.03
C PRO A 66 -28.13 8.85 -19.09
N PHE A 67 -28.39 8.73 -17.78
CA PHE A 67 -27.40 8.36 -16.75
C PHE A 67 -26.58 7.12 -17.10
N ALA A 68 -27.20 6.11 -17.73
CA ALA A 68 -26.50 4.89 -18.10
C ALA A 68 -25.35 5.17 -19.08
N LYS A 69 -25.46 6.20 -19.94
CA LYS A 69 -24.40 6.58 -20.87
C LYS A 69 -23.18 7.16 -20.15
N LEU A 70 -23.37 8.12 -19.24
CA LEU A 70 -22.24 8.69 -18.47
C LEU A 70 -21.60 7.65 -17.56
N TYR A 71 -22.40 6.76 -16.97
CA TYR A 71 -21.89 5.63 -16.20
C TYR A 71 -21.05 4.70 -17.09
N ALA A 72 -21.55 4.34 -18.27
CA ALA A 72 -20.85 3.50 -19.23
C ALA A 72 -19.51 4.10 -19.69
N GLU A 73 -19.44 5.42 -19.87
CA GLU A 73 -18.21 6.12 -20.26
C GLU A 73 -17.12 6.00 -19.17
N ARG A 74 -17.44 6.34 -17.91
CA ARG A 74 -16.50 6.17 -16.79
C ARG A 74 -16.10 4.71 -16.59
N ARG A 75 -17.07 3.80 -16.74
CA ARG A 75 -16.84 2.34 -16.67
C ARG A 75 -15.89 1.86 -17.75
N SER A 76 -16.04 2.33 -18.98
CA SER A 76 -15.18 1.96 -20.09
C SER A 76 -13.72 2.40 -19.86
N LEU A 77 -13.52 3.59 -19.26
CA LEU A 77 -12.18 4.06 -18.86
C LEU A 77 -11.58 3.16 -17.77
N ALA A 78 -12.34 2.80 -16.74
CA ALA A 78 -11.85 1.95 -15.65
C ALA A 78 -11.50 0.53 -16.14
N ILE A 79 -12.33 -0.07 -17.01
CA ILE A 79 -12.06 -1.39 -17.60
C ILE A 79 -10.77 -1.37 -18.42
N ARG A 80 -10.58 -0.34 -19.26
CA ARG A 80 -9.35 -0.20 -20.05
C ARG A 80 -8.13 0.01 -19.16
N ALA A 81 -8.24 0.82 -18.12
CA ALA A 81 -7.16 1.02 -17.15
C ALA A 81 -6.79 -0.29 -16.42
N ARG A 82 -7.78 -1.14 -16.10
CA ARG A 82 -7.52 -2.48 -15.57
C ARG A 82 -6.77 -3.36 -16.55
N HIS A 83 -7.14 -3.37 -17.84
CA HIS A 83 -6.47 -4.18 -18.86
C HIS A 83 -4.98 -3.85 -19.02
N VAL A 84 -4.56 -2.62 -18.68
CA VAL A 84 -3.15 -2.19 -18.70
C VAL A 84 -2.54 -2.10 -17.29
N ASN A 85 -3.14 -2.74 -16.29
CA ASN A 85 -2.67 -2.80 -14.89
C ASN A 85 -2.50 -1.43 -14.19
N LEU A 86 -3.21 -0.40 -14.66
CA LEU A 86 -3.28 0.89 -13.94
C LEU A 86 -4.31 0.85 -12.80
N LEU A 87 -5.28 -0.06 -12.90
CA LEU A 87 -6.25 -0.39 -11.86
C LEU A 87 -6.29 -1.91 -11.68
N ASN A 88 -6.74 -2.34 -10.51
CA ASN A 88 -6.97 -3.75 -10.17
C ASN A 88 -8.48 -4.05 -10.12
N ASP A 89 -8.83 -5.30 -9.82
CA ASP A 89 -10.21 -5.66 -9.47
C ASP A 89 -10.65 -5.02 -8.15
N PHE A 90 -9.72 -4.93 -7.20
CA PHE A 90 -9.89 -4.29 -5.90
C PHE A 90 -8.83 -3.21 -5.73
N ASN A 91 -9.26 -1.96 -5.59
CA ASN A 91 -8.40 -0.80 -5.56
C ASN A 91 -8.45 -0.15 -4.19
N GLU A 92 -7.29 0.29 -3.70
CA GLU A 92 -7.26 1.15 -2.53
C GLU A 92 -7.98 2.48 -2.86
N PRO A 93 -8.89 2.98 -1.99
CA PRO A 93 -9.71 4.15 -2.29
C PRO A 93 -8.93 5.38 -2.74
N GLU A 94 -7.82 5.72 -2.07
CA GLU A 94 -7.03 6.90 -2.42
C GLU A 94 -6.33 6.72 -3.78
N ALA A 95 -5.84 5.51 -4.08
CA ALA A 95 -5.22 5.18 -5.36
C ALA A 95 -6.22 5.31 -6.51
N PHE A 96 -7.45 4.82 -6.34
CA PHE A 96 -8.49 4.96 -7.36
C PHE A 96 -8.83 6.43 -7.59
N ILE A 97 -9.05 7.22 -6.53
CA ILE A 97 -9.34 8.66 -6.64
C ILE A 97 -8.21 9.39 -7.39
N LYS A 98 -6.94 9.07 -7.11
CA LYS A 98 -5.79 9.65 -7.82
C LYS A 98 -5.77 9.29 -9.30
N TRP A 99 -6.10 8.04 -9.65
CA TRP A 99 -6.25 7.65 -11.04
C TRP A 99 -7.40 8.42 -11.72
N ALA A 100 -8.57 8.44 -11.09
CA ALA A 100 -9.78 9.06 -11.62
C ALA A 100 -9.58 10.56 -11.90
N LYS A 101 -8.92 11.28 -11.00
CA LYS A 101 -8.58 12.71 -11.19
C LYS A 101 -7.70 12.97 -12.40
N ARG A 102 -6.75 12.09 -12.69
CA ARG A 102 -5.92 12.19 -13.91
C ARG A 102 -6.74 12.00 -15.19
N GLN A 103 -7.88 11.31 -15.10
CA GLN A 103 -8.85 11.14 -16.19
C GLN A 103 -9.93 12.24 -16.21
N GLY A 104 -9.84 13.26 -15.35
CA GLY A 104 -10.85 14.32 -15.24
C GLY A 104 -12.12 13.91 -14.49
N ILE A 105 -12.11 12.78 -13.77
CA ILE A 105 -13.24 12.31 -12.95
C ILE A 105 -13.04 12.80 -11.52
N SER A 106 -13.96 13.63 -11.04
CA SER A 106 -13.99 14.15 -9.66
C SER A 106 -14.89 13.31 -8.76
N PHE A 107 -14.62 13.34 -7.46
CA PHE A 107 -15.47 12.76 -6.42
C PHE A 107 -16.07 13.86 -5.53
N ASP A 108 -17.03 13.47 -4.69
CA ASP A 108 -17.51 14.31 -3.59
C ASP A 108 -16.33 14.74 -2.69
N PRO A 109 -16.13 16.05 -2.44
CA PRO A 109 -14.99 16.55 -1.68
C PRO A 109 -14.87 15.98 -0.26
N ASP A 110 -16.01 15.71 0.40
CA ASP A 110 -16.02 15.18 1.76
C ASP A 110 -15.58 13.70 1.76
N LEU A 111 -16.03 12.92 0.78
CA LEU A 111 -15.57 11.54 0.59
C LEU A 111 -14.05 11.50 0.31
N GLU A 112 -13.56 12.37 -0.58
CA GLU A 112 -12.13 12.45 -0.87
C GLU A 112 -11.30 12.80 0.37
N LYS A 113 -11.78 13.76 1.18
CA LYS A 113 -11.14 14.16 2.42
C LYS A 113 -11.13 13.00 3.43
N ALA A 114 -12.27 12.35 3.63
CA ALA A 114 -12.40 11.24 4.57
C ALA A 114 -11.47 10.06 4.22
N VAL A 115 -11.36 9.71 2.93
CA VAL A 115 -10.42 8.67 2.45
C VAL A 115 -8.97 9.04 2.76
N LYS A 116 -8.58 10.29 2.50
CA LYS A 116 -7.21 10.76 2.78
C LYS A 116 -6.88 10.75 4.27
N ASP A 117 -7.82 11.19 5.10
CA ASP A 117 -7.61 11.26 6.55
C ASP A 117 -7.56 9.86 7.19
N GLY A 118 -8.39 8.92 6.73
CA GLY A 118 -8.33 7.51 7.15
C GLY A 118 -6.97 6.86 6.85
N LYS A 119 -6.39 7.13 5.67
CA LYS A 119 -5.07 6.61 5.29
C LYS A 119 -3.93 7.22 6.10
N LYS A 120 -4.03 8.50 6.51
CA LYS A 120 -3.02 9.11 7.38
C LYS A 120 -2.95 8.41 8.74
N VAL A 121 -4.09 8.04 9.32
CA VAL A 121 -4.11 7.32 10.60
C VAL A 121 -3.45 5.96 10.46
N ALA A 122 -3.81 5.19 9.43
CA ALA A 122 -3.22 3.87 9.15
C ALA A 122 -1.72 3.95 8.80
N LYS A 123 -1.30 4.99 8.06
CA LYS A 123 0.11 5.24 7.76
C LYS A 123 0.89 5.62 9.01
N THR A 124 0.33 6.44 9.90
CA THR A 124 1.00 6.82 11.16
C THR A 124 1.19 5.61 12.09
N THR A 125 0.26 4.66 12.10
CA THR A 125 0.43 3.41 12.86
C THR A 125 1.45 2.47 12.23
N LYS A 126 1.49 2.37 10.89
CA LYS A 126 2.47 1.55 10.17
C LYS A 126 3.88 2.12 10.25
N ASP A 127 4.03 3.44 10.12
CA ASP A 127 5.31 4.14 10.23
C ASP A 127 5.90 3.95 11.64
N ARG A 128 5.08 3.83 12.69
CA ARG A 128 5.54 3.50 14.06
C ARG A 128 6.00 2.04 14.22
N GLU A 129 5.45 1.11 13.45
CA GLU A 129 5.91 -0.28 13.42
C GLU A 129 7.23 -0.41 12.63
N ASP A 130 7.37 0.33 11.52
CA ASP A 130 8.59 0.38 10.72
C ASP A 130 9.73 1.18 11.41
N GLU A 131 9.42 2.10 12.33
CA GLU A 131 10.41 2.88 13.10
C GLU A 131 11.26 2.02 14.06
N HIS A 132 10.79 0.82 14.43
CA HIS A 132 11.60 -0.14 15.18
C HIS A 132 12.74 -0.77 14.35
N LEU A 133 12.67 -0.68 13.02
CA LEU A 133 13.72 -1.10 12.08
C LEU A 133 14.53 0.08 11.52
N ASN A 134 14.61 1.21 12.25
CA ASN A 134 15.43 2.35 11.85
C ASN A 134 16.92 1.94 11.70
N ALA A 135 17.65 2.66 10.83
CA ALA A 135 19.11 2.58 10.68
C ALA A 135 19.86 2.47 12.02
N LYS A 136 19.38 3.13 13.08
CA LYS A 136 19.96 3.02 14.43
C LYS A 136 19.85 1.60 15.02
N SER A 137 18.72 0.92 14.85
CA SER A 137 18.54 -0.49 15.28
C SER A 137 19.45 -1.42 14.47
N ARG A 138 19.55 -1.18 13.16
CA ARG A 138 20.46 -1.92 12.27
C ARG A 138 21.93 -1.75 12.68
N GLN A 139 22.35 -0.52 12.98
CA GLN A 139 23.69 -0.23 13.47
C GLN A 139 23.97 -0.92 14.81
N SER A 140 23.01 -0.93 15.74
CA SER A 140 23.13 -1.70 16.98
C SER A 140 23.28 -3.20 16.72
N PHE A 141 22.51 -3.75 15.79
CA PHE A 141 22.62 -5.15 15.39
C PHE A 141 23.99 -5.48 14.78
N LEU A 142 24.50 -4.67 13.85
CA LEU A 142 25.82 -4.86 13.26
C LEU A 142 26.94 -4.81 14.31
N LYS A 143 26.85 -3.91 15.29
CA LYS A 143 27.79 -3.86 16.42
C LYS A 143 27.75 -5.12 17.29
N ILE A 144 26.55 -5.67 17.55
CA ILE A 144 26.39 -6.91 18.29
C ILE A 144 27.01 -8.08 17.53
N VAL A 145 26.71 -8.21 16.24
CA VAL A 145 27.27 -9.26 15.37
C VAL A 145 28.79 -9.18 15.33
N LEU A 146 29.35 -7.99 15.10
CA LEU A 146 30.80 -7.79 15.05
C LEU A 146 31.48 -8.11 16.40
N GLY A 147 30.90 -7.63 17.50
CA GLY A 147 31.43 -7.86 18.84
C GLY A 147 31.40 -9.33 19.24
N LEU A 148 30.32 -10.05 18.94
CA LEU A 148 30.21 -11.49 19.21
C LEU A 148 31.18 -12.31 18.37
N ALA A 149 31.33 -11.96 17.09
CA ALA A 149 32.29 -12.59 16.19
C ALA A 149 33.73 -12.39 16.68
N ALA A 150 34.09 -11.17 17.08
CA ALA A 150 35.41 -10.86 17.62
C ALA A 150 35.69 -11.57 18.95
N ALA A 151 34.73 -11.56 19.88
CA ALA A 151 34.89 -12.13 21.22
C ALA A 151 34.92 -13.67 21.23
N THR A 152 34.10 -14.31 20.39
CA THR A 152 33.89 -15.77 20.44
C THR A 152 34.73 -16.51 19.40
N TYR A 153 34.84 -15.97 18.19
CA TYR A 153 35.51 -16.61 17.06
C TYR A 153 36.86 -15.97 16.71
N SER A 154 37.33 -15.03 17.54
CA SER A 154 38.55 -14.25 17.29
C SER A 154 38.55 -13.57 15.91
N TYR A 155 37.37 -13.12 15.45
CA TYR A 155 37.25 -12.39 14.20
C TYR A 155 37.97 -11.05 14.26
N ASP A 156 38.92 -10.86 13.35
CA ASP A 156 39.64 -9.60 13.17
C ASP A 156 39.07 -8.88 11.93
N PRO A 157 38.36 -7.75 12.10
CA PRO A 157 37.82 -6.98 10.97
C PRO A 157 38.91 -6.35 10.11
N GLN A 158 40.14 -6.18 10.62
CA GLN A 158 41.28 -5.67 9.86
C GLN A 158 42.01 -6.77 9.09
N LYS A 159 41.81 -8.04 9.47
CA LYS A 159 42.39 -9.22 8.81
C LYS A 159 41.35 -10.35 8.71
N PRO A 160 40.32 -10.19 7.85
CA PRO A 160 39.24 -11.16 7.77
C PRO A 160 39.79 -12.54 7.40
N ARG A 161 39.56 -13.53 8.26
CA ARG A 161 39.94 -14.93 7.99
C ARG A 161 38.76 -15.69 7.41
N GLY A 162 38.98 -16.37 6.29
CA GLY A 162 37.93 -17.13 5.61
C GLY A 162 37.34 -18.30 6.42
N SER A 163 38.09 -18.88 7.38
CA SER A 163 37.62 -20.01 8.19
C SER A 163 36.52 -19.62 9.18
N ILE A 164 36.52 -18.39 9.68
CA ILE A 164 35.59 -17.92 10.72
C ILE A 164 34.15 -17.88 10.22
N VAL A 165 33.95 -17.51 8.94
CA VAL A 165 32.62 -17.51 8.30
C VAL A 165 32.00 -18.90 8.35
N ARG A 166 32.80 -19.93 8.04
CA ARG A 166 32.37 -21.33 8.06
C ARG A 166 32.12 -21.81 9.49
N GLU A 167 32.98 -21.46 10.44
CA GLU A 167 32.81 -21.82 11.86
C GLU A 167 31.49 -21.27 12.42
N ILE A 168 31.19 -20.00 12.19
CA ILE A 168 29.91 -19.38 12.61
C ILE A 168 28.72 -20.08 11.97
N LYS A 169 28.80 -20.37 10.67
CA LYS A 169 27.75 -21.04 9.91
C LYS A 169 27.50 -22.46 10.46
N ASP A 170 28.55 -23.23 10.71
CA ASP A 170 28.43 -24.58 11.26
C ASP A 170 27.86 -24.57 12.70
N ASP A 171 28.19 -23.57 13.52
CA ASP A 171 27.63 -23.43 14.87
C ASP A 171 26.14 -23.01 14.86
N LEU A 172 25.73 -22.16 13.93
CA LEU A 172 24.31 -21.82 13.73
C LEU A 172 23.51 -23.04 13.23
N ASP A 173 24.06 -23.82 12.30
CA ASP A 173 23.44 -25.05 11.82
C ASP A 173 23.20 -26.05 12.95
N ARG A 174 24.15 -26.19 13.90
CA ARG A 174 24.01 -27.09 15.06
C ARG A 174 22.84 -26.75 15.97
N ILE A 175 22.44 -25.48 16.04
CA ILE A 175 21.28 -25.02 16.82
C ILE A 175 20.02 -24.87 15.97
N GLY A 176 20.04 -25.35 14.72
CA GLY A 176 18.88 -25.36 13.82
C GLY A 176 18.64 -24.03 13.09
N ILE A 177 19.62 -23.12 13.08
CA ILE A 177 19.55 -21.86 12.34
C ILE A 177 20.37 -22.01 11.06
N SER A 178 19.70 -22.29 9.94
CA SER A 178 20.36 -22.45 8.65
C SER A 178 20.66 -21.08 8.02
N LEU A 179 21.94 -20.77 7.86
CA LEU A 179 22.42 -19.63 7.05
C LEU A 179 23.52 -20.10 6.09
N ASP A 180 23.57 -19.51 4.90
CA ASP A 180 24.67 -19.75 3.97
C ASP A 180 25.91 -18.89 4.35
N GLU A 181 27.09 -19.36 3.94
CA GLU A 181 28.34 -18.65 4.22
C GLU A 181 28.40 -17.26 3.57
N ASP A 182 27.70 -17.04 2.45
CA ASP A 182 27.69 -15.74 1.77
C ASP A 182 26.89 -14.70 2.58
N THR A 183 25.81 -15.11 3.21
CA THR A 183 25.00 -14.31 4.13
C THR A 183 25.81 -13.95 5.37
N VAL A 184 26.49 -14.92 5.98
CA VAL A 184 27.37 -14.66 7.13
C VAL A 184 28.50 -13.70 6.76
N ARG A 185 29.17 -13.94 5.62
CA ARG A 185 30.25 -13.09 5.11
C ARG A 185 29.77 -11.67 4.83
N LYS A 186 28.60 -11.52 4.21
CA LYS A 186 27.98 -10.22 3.90
C LYS A 186 27.79 -9.40 5.18
N TRP A 187 27.17 -9.98 6.21
CA TRP A 187 26.88 -9.25 7.44
C TRP A 187 28.14 -8.91 8.24
N LEU A 188 29.14 -9.81 8.25
CA LEU A 188 30.43 -9.53 8.89
C LEU A 188 31.24 -8.47 8.15
N ALA A 189 31.26 -8.50 6.82
CA ALA A 189 31.92 -7.49 6.01
C ALA A 189 31.27 -6.12 6.20
N GLU A 190 29.94 -6.06 6.14
CA GLU A 190 29.20 -4.82 6.38
C GLU A 190 29.42 -4.27 7.79
N ALA A 191 29.39 -5.13 8.82
CA ALA A 191 29.67 -4.70 10.18
C ALA A 191 31.14 -4.24 10.35
N ALA A 192 32.09 -4.90 9.70
CA ALA A 192 33.51 -4.53 9.72
C ALA A 192 33.75 -3.19 9.01
N ASP A 193 33.11 -2.94 7.87
CA ASP A 193 33.22 -1.68 7.13
C ASP A 193 32.68 -0.50 7.96
N GLU A 194 31.52 -0.68 8.60
CA GLU A 194 30.91 0.40 9.41
C GLU A 194 31.58 0.57 10.78
N PHE A 195 31.97 -0.52 11.46
CA PHE A 195 32.32 -0.51 12.89
C PHE A 195 33.64 -1.20 13.24
N GLY A 196 34.41 -1.67 12.26
CA GLY A 196 35.68 -2.38 12.48
C GLY A 196 36.71 -1.58 13.28
N HIS A 197 36.66 -0.25 13.20
CA HIS A 197 37.51 0.66 13.98
C HIS A 197 37.23 0.63 15.50
N LEU A 198 36.08 0.10 15.93
CA LEU A 198 35.72 -0.01 17.34
C LEU A 198 36.35 -1.24 18.03
N ILE A 199 36.86 -2.21 17.26
CA ILE A 199 37.46 -3.43 17.81
C ILE A 199 38.96 -3.19 18.00
N THR A 200 39.38 -2.88 19.24
CA THR A 200 40.79 -2.86 19.61
C THR A 200 41.23 -4.25 20.07
N ILE A 201 41.90 -4.99 19.18
CA ILE A 201 42.53 -6.28 19.52
C ILE A 201 43.82 -5.98 20.30
N GLY A 202 43.69 -5.77 21.60
CA GLY A 202 44.83 -5.47 22.47
C GLY A 202 44.42 -4.96 23.84
N GLY A 203 44.23 -5.87 24.78
CA GLY A 203 44.00 -5.59 26.19
C GLY A 203 44.05 -6.88 26.99
N SER A 204 45.27 -7.33 27.26
CA SER A 204 45.57 -8.41 28.20
C SER A 204 44.78 -8.22 29.49
N ALA A 205 43.85 -9.12 29.79
CA ALA A 205 43.40 -9.32 31.16
C ALA A 205 44.54 -10.07 31.88
N SER A 206 45.35 -9.29 32.61
CA SER A 206 46.20 -9.80 33.70
C SER A 206 45.33 -10.17 34.90
#